data_AF-A0A954HFY4-F1
#
_entry.id   AF-A0A954HFY4-F1
#
_cell.length_a   1.000
_cell.length_b   1.000
_cell.length_c   1.000
_cell.angle_alpha   90.00
_cell.angle_beta   90.00
_cell.angle_gamma   90.00
#
_symmetry.space_group_name_H-M   'P 1'
#
loop_
_entity.id
_entity.type
_entity.pdbx_description
1 polymer ?
#
loop_
_entity_poly.entity_id
_entity_poly.type
_entity_poly.pdbx_seq_one_letter_code
_entity_poly.pdbx_strand_id
1 'polypeptide(L)'
;MLHLRVLTVLTDNEDGLLSHLGGHSLTTLTDHPVKRLFALLLLSALAAGCQCMPCRSQFAGPFGKAVLCPPQFDHFYCRYIDDFRSKSAARRTARESLRCLRREGITCDFREGFENAFEDVSTGSRGQIPSQPPPPYWNMCARSPDGHARVEQWYAGYRVGIDLALAHYGDHNRVHPAGMECPAANYPQIMPTQIGEPILPAEPTPVAQDFVVPQLMEQEPKGVASLERSRPIR
;
A
#
# COMPACT_ATOMS: atom_id res chain seq x y z
N MET A 1 -4.38 28.68 -16.99
CA MET A 1 -4.15 29.08 -15.58
C MET A 1 -4.41 27.91 -14.61
N LEU A 2 -3.68 26.79 -14.71
CA LEU A 2 -3.89 25.62 -13.83
C LEU A 2 -2.59 24.95 -13.33
N HIS A 3 -1.41 25.54 -13.58
CA HIS A 3 -0.13 24.91 -13.23
C HIS A 3 0.42 25.21 -11.83
N LEU A 4 -0.27 26.01 -11.00
CA LEU A 4 0.26 26.48 -9.71
C LEU A 4 -0.31 25.79 -8.45
N ARG A 5 -1.21 24.81 -8.57
CA ARG A 5 -1.84 24.15 -7.39
C ARG A 5 -1.21 22.82 -6.94
N VAL A 6 -0.22 22.29 -7.68
CA VAL A 6 0.38 20.99 -7.33
C VAL A 6 1.53 21.12 -6.30
N LEU A 7 2.09 22.31 -6.13
CA LEU A 7 3.20 22.52 -5.17
C LEU A 7 2.75 22.80 -3.73
N THR A 8 1.45 23.01 -3.48
CA THR A 8 0.96 23.41 -2.14
C THR A 8 0.79 22.24 -1.18
N VAL A 9 0.70 20.99 -1.65
CA VAL A 9 0.39 19.83 -0.79
C VAL A 9 1.63 19.24 -0.09
N LEU A 10 2.85 19.71 -0.42
CA LEU A 10 4.08 19.23 0.22
C LEU A 10 4.59 20.12 1.38
N THR A 11 3.86 21.17 1.76
CA THR A 11 4.30 22.11 2.82
C THR A 11 3.37 22.22 4.02
N ASP A 12 2.25 21.48 4.09
CA ASP A 12 1.30 21.60 5.21
C ASP A 12 1.72 20.83 6.47
N ASN A 13 2.98 20.99 6.89
CA ASN A 13 3.43 20.54 8.22
C ASN A 13 4.41 21.53 8.88
N GLU A 14 4.23 22.84 8.65
CA GLU A 14 5.04 23.90 9.27
C GLU A 14 4.15 25.03 9.87
N ASP A 15 2.91 24.72 10.27
CA ASP A 15 2.05 25.66 11.00
C ASP A 15 2.42 25.67 12.48
N GLY A 16 3.53 26.34 12.81
CA GLY A 16 3.91 26.54 14.22
C GLY A 16 5.04 27.54 14.51
N LEU A 17 5.74 28.10 13.52
CA LEU A 17 6.96 28.88 13.77
C LEU A 17 7.12 30.19 12.99
N LEU A 18 6.10 30.65 12.26
CA LEU A 18 6.20 31.83 11.38
C LEU A 18 5.33 33.02 11.80
N SER A 19 5.28 33.33 13.09
CA SER A 19 4.70 34.58 13.60
C SER A 19 5.76 35.64 13.95
N HIS A 20 7.04 35.42 13.63
CA HIS A 20 8.09 36.30 14.14
C HIS A 20 9.29 36.56 13.22
N LEU A 21 9.08 36.85 11.93
CA LEU A 21 10.12 37.50 11.14
C LEU A 21 9.54 38.60 10.24
N GLY A 22 9.89 39.83 10.61
CA GLY A 22 9.62 41.05 9.86
C GLY A 22 10.38 41.10 8.53
N GLY A 23 9.99 42.07 7.70
CA GLY A 23 10.44 42.24 6.32
C GLY A 23 11.96 42.23 6.14
N HIS A 24 12.45 41.23 5.42
CA HIS A 24 13.76 41.23 4.81
C HIS A 24 13.63 41.13 3.29
N SER A 25 14.24 42.10 2.60
CA SER A 25 14.36 42.18 1.14
C SER A 25 14.77 40.87 0.49
N LEU A 26 14.08 40.52 -0.58
CA LEU A 26 14.23 39.33 -1.43
C LEU A 26 15.57 39.19 -2.19
N THR A 27 16.61 39.94 -1.82
CA THR A 27 17.89 39.98 -2.56
C THR A 27 18.99 39.08 -2.01
N THR A 28 18.77 38.32 -0.92
CA THR A 28 19.80 37.47 -0.29
C THR A 28 19.57 35.97 -0.44
N LEU A 29 18.68 35.52 -1.34
CA LEU A 29 18.40 34.10 -1.57
C LEU A 29 19.24 33.48 -2.71
N THR A 30 20.52 33.83 -2.83
CA THR A 30 21.36 33.34 -3.94
C THR A 30 22.74 32.81 -3.57
N ASP A 31 23.01 32.42 -2.33
CA ASP A 31 24.36 31.95 -1.95
C ASP A 31 24.46 30.49 -1.49
N HIS A 32 23.42 29.69 -1.70
CA HIS A 32 23.53 28.25 -1.51
C HIS A 32 23.69 27.54 -2.86
N PRO A 33 24.81 26.84 -3.13
CA PRO A 33 25.09 26.21 -4.43
C PRO A 33 24.01 25.19 -4.82
N VAL A 34 23.41 24.54 -3.83
CA VAL A 34 22.32 23.55 -4.01
C VAL A 34 21.03 24.22 -4.52
N LYS A 35 20.71 25.42 -4.04
CA LYS A 35 19.49 26.15 -4.46
C LYS A 35 19.63 26.69 -5.89
N ARG A 36 20.84 27.12 -6.28
CA ARG A 36 21.15 27.50 -7.67
C ARG A 36 21.04 26.31 -8.63
N LEU A 37 21.52 25.12 -8.22
CA LEU A 37 21.43 23.92 -9.04
C LEU A 37 19.96 23.51 -9.30
N PHE A 38 19.12 23.56 -8.25
CA PHE A 38 17.69 23.28 -8.37
C PHE A 38 16.95 24.31 -9.25
N ALA A 39 17.26 25.60 -9.10
CA ALA A 39 16.67 26.65 -9.93
C ALA A 39 17.07 26.48 -11.42
N LEU A 40 18.33 26.14 -11.70
CA LEU A 40 18.80 25.93 -13.07
C LEU A 40 18.23 24.66 -13.72
N LEU A 41 18.03 23.58 -12.95
CA LEU A 41 17.35 22.36 -13.41
C LEU A 41 15.86 22.60 -13.72
N LEU A 42 15.19 23.46 -12.95
CA LEU A 42 13.81 23.86 -13.24
C LEU A 42 13.71 24.76 -14.49
N LEU A 43 14.69 25.64 -14.70
CA LEU A 43 14.75 26.52 -15.88
C LEU A 43 15.06 25.75 -17.18
N SER A 44 15.90 24.72 -17.15
CA SER A 44 16.18 23.90 -18.34
C SER A 44 14.99 23.04 -18.76
N ALA A 45 14.17 22.59 -17.81
CA ALA A 45 12.94 21.84 -18.09
C ALA A 45 11.86 22.69 -18.79
N LEU A 46 11.86 24.01 -18.60
CA LEU A 46 10.92 24.94 -19.25
C LEU A 46 11.33 25.34 -20.68
N ALA A 47 12.62 25.25 -21.02
CA ALA A 47 13.14 25.63 -22.34
C ALA A 47 13.18 24.47 -23.36
N ALA A 48 13.01 23.22 -22.90
CA ALA A 48 12.87 22.06 -23.76
C ALA A 48 11.44 21.99 -24.33
N GLY A 49 11.15 22.86 -25.31
CA GLY A 49 9.95 22.75 -26.14
C GLY A 49 9.87 21.38 -26.82
N CYS A 50 8.67 20.79 -26.84
CA CYS A 50 8.39 19.48 -27.44
C CYS A 50 8.90 19.37 -28.88
N GLN A 51 9.89 18.51 -29.11
CA GLN A 51 10.37 18.11 -30.44
C GLN A 51 9.56 16.92 -31.02
N CYS A 52 8.23 16.92 -30.90
CA CYS A 52 7.41 15.89 -31.52
C CYS A 52 7.30 16.13 -33.05
N MET A 53 8.30 15.65 -33.79
CA MET A 53 8.31 15.53 -35.26
C MET A 53 7.44 14.33 -35.71
N PRO A 54 6.10 14.41 -35.62
CA PRO A 54 5.34 14.28 -36.87
C PRO A 54 4.02 15.08 -36.90
N CYS A 55 3.92 16.26 -36.28
CA CYS A 55 2.68 17.07 -36.36
C CYS A 55 2.68 18.16 -37.45
N ARG A 56 3.70 18.25 -38.31
CA ARG A 56 3.89 19.41 -39.23
C ARG A 56 3.36 19.23 -40.66
N SER A 57 2.41 18.34 -40.91
CA SER A 57 1.71 18.34 -42.20
C SER A 57 0.37 17.61 -42.14
N GLN A 58 -0.70 18.32 -41.79
CA GLN A 58 -2.03 17.95 -42.28
C GLN A 58 -2.50 19.03 -43.24
N PHE A 59 -2.59 18.61 -44.50
CA PHE A 59 -3.26 19.30 -45.58
C PHE A 59 -4.68 19.68 -45.16
N ALA A 60 -5.02 20.96 -45.29
CA ALA A 60 -6.39 21.43 -45.27
C ALA A 60 -7.05 21.06 -46.62
N GLY A 61 -7.80 19.96 -46.66
CA GLY A 61 -8.76 19.67 -47.73
C GLY A 61 -10.14 20.24 -47.38
N PRO A 62 -10.98 20.68 -48.34
CA PRO A 62 -12.17 21.47 -48.06
C PRO A 62 -13.37 20.69 -47.46
N PHE A 63 -13.30 19.37 -47.32
CA PHE A 63 -14.46 18.54 -46.93
C PHE A 63 -14.12 17.34 -46.02
N GLY A 64 -13.13 17.47 -45.15
CA GLY A 64 -12.79 16.43 -44.18
C GLY A 64 -13.01 16.92 -42.75
N LYS A 65 -13.96 16.32 -42.04
CA LYS A 65 -14.20 16.51 -40.60
C LYS A 65 -12.84 16.62 -39.89
N ALA A 66 -12.60 17.72 -39.18
CA ALA A 66 -11.46 17.84 -38.30
C ALA A 66 -11.54 16.68 -37.30
N VAL A 67 -10.76 15.63 -37.53
CA VAL A 67 -10.44 14.66 -36.51
C VAL A 67 -9.68 15.48 -35.49
N LEU A 68 -10.38 15.94 -34.45
CA LEU A 68 -9.76 16.46 -33.25
C LEU A 68 -8.84 15.34 -32.79
N CYS A 69 -7.56 15.44 -33.15
CA CYS A 69 -6.52 14.59 -32.60
C CYS A 69 -6.69 14.76 -31.10
N PRO A 70 -7.05 13.72 -30.33
CA PRO A 70 -7.15 13.84 -28.90
C PRO A 70 -5.83 14.46 -28.45
N PRO A 71 -5.87 15.57 -27.70
CA PRO A 71 -4.68 16.34 -27.41
C PRO A 71 -3.64 15.36 -26.87
N GLN A 72 -2.52 15.26 -27.57
CA GLN A 72 -1.43 14.32 -27.31
C GLN A 72 -0.65 14.74 -26.06
N PHE A 73 -1.35 15.30 -25.08
CA PHE A 73 -0.95 15.18 -23.69
C PHE A 73 -1.05 13.70 -23.36
N ASP A 74 0.02 13.02 -23.74
CA ASP A 74 0.50 11.77 -23.18
C ASP A 74 0.77 12.02 -21.69
N HIS A 75 -0.32 12.28 -20.96
CA HIS A 75 -0.33 12.37 -19.52
C HIS A 75 -0.15 10.92 -19.09
N PHE A 76 1.12 10.49 -19.05
CA PHE A 76 1.50 9.14 -18.67
C PHE A 76 0.81 8.82 -17.36
N TYR A 77 -0.22 7.98 -17.43
CA TYR A 77 -0.83 7.39 -16.26
C TYR A 77 0.27 6.57 -15.58
N CYS A 78 0.81 7.13 -14.51
CA CYS A 78 1.84 6.47 -13.73
C CYS A 78 1.15 5.72 -12.59
N ARG A 79 0.83 4.44 -12.83
CA ARG A 79 0.21 3.54 -11.84
C ARG A 79 0.91 3.61 -10.48
N TYR A 80 2.24 3.72 -10.45
CA TYR A 80 2.99 3.83 -9.20
C TYR A 80 2.60 5.06 -8.37
N ILE A 81 2.43 6.22 -9.01
CA ILE A 81 2.05 7.47 -8.31
C ILE A 81 0.59 7.37 -7.85
N ASP A 82 -0.27 6.76 -8.64
CA ASP A 82 -1.67 6.54 -8.27
C ASP A 82 -1.78 5.58 -7.08
N ASP A 83 -1.14 4.40 -7.15
CA ASP A 83 -1.09 3.42 -6.06
C ASP A 83 -0.54 4.07 -4.77
N PHE A 84 0.53 4.87 -4.87
CA PHE A 84 1.10 5.56 -3.71
C PHE A 84 0.09 6.54 -3.07
N ARG A 85 -0.61 7.34 -3.90
CA ARG A 85 -1.62 8.30 -3.42
C ARG A 85 -2.83 7.60 -2.83
N SER A 86 -3.32 6.56 -3.50
CA SER A 86 -4.46 5.75 -3.06
C SER A 86 -4.17 5.05 -1.74
N LYS A 87 -2.97 4.47 -1.56
CA LYS A 87 -2.55 3.88 -0.28
C LYS A 87 -2.40 4.92 0.83
N SER A 88 -1.78 6.06 0.53
CA SER A 88 -1.60 7.15 1.51
C SER A 88 -2.95 7.74 1.97
N ALA A 89 -3.90 7.93 1.06
CA ALA A 89 -5.27 8.33 1.40
C ALA A 89 -5.96 7.25 2.24
N ALA A 90 -5.88 5.99 1.83
CA ALA A 90 -6.50 4.87 2.53
C ALA A 90 -5.99 4.69 3.95
N ARG A 91 -4.68 4.81 4.17
CA ARG A 91 -4.06 4.75 5.50
C ARG A 91 -4.53 5.87 6.42
N ARG A 92 -4.76 7.08 5.89
CA ARG A 92 -5.34 8.19 6.66
C ARG A 92 -6.76 7.88 7.10
N THR A 93 -7.61 7.45 6.17
CA THR A 93 -9.00 7.02 6.48
C THR A 93 -9.01 5.90 7.52
N ALA A 94 -8.12 4.90 7.38
CA ALA A 94 -8.01 3.79 8.34
C ALA A 94 -7.71 4.28 9.77
N ARG A 95 -6.77 5.22 9.90
CA ARG A 95 -6.41 5.81 11.20
C ARG A 95 -7.54 6.61 11.82
N GLU A 96 -8.31 7.33 11.01
CA GLU A 96 -9.51 8.03 11.47
C GLU A 96 -10.56 7.04 11.96
N SER A 97 -10.84 5.98 11.20
CA SER A 97 -11.76 4.91 11.62
C SER A 97 -11.32 4.23 12.91
N LEU A 98 -10.02 3.99 13.10
CA LEU A 98 -9.48 3.44 14.35
C LEU A 98 -9.68 4.36 15.55
N ARG A 99 -9.61 5.69 15.38
CA ARG A 99 -9.92 6.64 16.47
C ARG A 99 -11.37 6.54 16.91
N CYS A 100 -12.29 6.27 15.99
CA CYS A 100 -13.70 6.07 16.27
C CYS A 100 -13.97 4.73 16.97
N LEU A 101 -13.16 3.69 16.71
CA LEU A 101 -13.39 2.34 17.22
C LEU A 101 -13.27 2.23 18.76
N ARG A 102 -12.68 3.23 19.46
CA ARG A 102 -12.49 3.32 20.93
C ARG A 102 -12.40 1.97 21.66
N ARG A 103 -11.58 1.05 21.16
CA ARG A 103 -11.29 -0.22 21.84
C ARG A 103 -10.02 -0.05 22.66
N GLU A 104 -10.14 -0.27 23.96
CA GLU A 104 -8.97 -0.48 24.81
C GLU A 104 -8.23 -1.74 24.34
N GLY A 105 -6.90 -1.71 24.40
CA GLY A 105 -6.08 -2.88 24.05
C GLY A 105 -5.84 -3.11 22.55
N ILE A 106 -6.06 -2.13 21.67
CA ILE A 106 -5.60 -2.25 20.27
C ILE A 106 -4.06 -2.32 20.25
N THR A 107 -3.54 -3.46 19.79
CA THR A 107 -2.10 -3.69 19.63
C THR A 107 -1.56 -2.99 18.37
N CYS A 108 -0.23 -2.81 18.30
CA CYS A 108 0.42 -2.27 17.11
C CYS A 108 0.21 -3.16 15.88
N ASP A 109 0.29 -4.48 16.03
CA ASP A 109 0.11 -5.44 14.94
C ASP A 109 -1.34 -5.41 14.43
N PHE A 110 -2.34 -5.29 15.32
CA PHE A 110 -3.74 -5.08 14.93
C PHE A 110 -3.92 -3.82 14.09
N ARG A 111 -3.33 -2.69 14.52
CA ARG A 111 -3.39 -1.42 13.78
C ARG A 111 -2.80 -1.56 12.39
N GLU A 112 -1.65 -2.22 12.28
CA GLU A 112 -0.99 -2.46 10.98
C GLU A 112 -1.86 -3.33 10.07
N GLY A 113 -2.44 -4.41 10.58
CA GLY A 113 -3.37 -5.25 9.80
C GLY A 113 -4.57 -4.47 9.30
N PHE A 114 -5.14 -3.63 10.17
CA PHE A 114 -6.28 -2.77 9.83
C PHE A 114 -5.92 -1.74 8.74
N GLU A 115 -4.77 -1.07 8.86
CA GLU A 115 -4.28 -0.13 7.83
C GLU A 115 -4.02 -0.83 6.48
N ASN A 116 -3.41 -2.03 6.51
CA ASN A 116 -3.12 -2.79 5.29
C ASN A 116 -4.39 -3.22 4.55
N ALA A 117 -5.45 -3.62 5.27
CA ALA A 117 -6.72 -3.96 4.64
C ALA A 117 -7.33 -2.78 3.86
N PHE A 118 -7.22 -1.56 4.40
CA PHE A 118 -7.67 -0.34 3.71
C PHE A 118 -6.87 -0.08 2.43
N GLU A 119 -5.56 -0.27 2.46
CA GLU A 119 -4.69 -0.12 1.29
C GLU A 119 -4.94 -1.15 0.19
N ASP A 120 -5.15 -2.40 0.58
CA ASP A 120 -5.42 -3.46 -0.38
C ASP A 120 -6.77 -3.23 -1.06
N VAL A 121 -7.81 -2.91 -0.28
CA VAL A 121 -9.12 -2.59 -0.86
C VAL A 121 -9.03 -1.34 -1.72
N SER A 122 -8.37 -0.24 -1.29
CA SER A 122 -8.28 0.97 -2.11
C SER A 122 -7.51 0.81 -3.43
N THR A 123 -6.66 -0.20 -3.53
CA THR A 123 -5.93 -0.56 -4.76
C THR A 123 -6.65 -1.62 -5.61
N GLY A 124 -7.89 -1.96 -5.25
CA GLY A 124 -8.77 -2.82 -6.03
C GLY A 124 -8.90 -4.26 -5.52
N SER A 125 -8.41 -4.58 -4.33
CA SER A 125 -8.66 -5.89 -3.70
C SER A 125 -10.15 -6.10 -3.43
N ARG A 126 -10.58 -7.35 -3.51
CA ARG A 126 -11.97 -7.79 -3.24
C ARG A 126 -12.25 -8.02 -1.75
N GLY A 127 -11.34 -7.62 -0.87
CA GLY A 127 -11.45 -7.88 0.56
C GLY A 127 -11.21 -9.35 0.93
N GLN A 128 -10.36 -10.05 0.17
CA GLN A 128 -9.92 -11.39 0.55
C GLN A 128 -8.78 -11.29 1.55
N ILE A 129 -8.84 -12.10 2.60
CA ILE A 129 -7.74 -12.20 3.57
C ILE A 129 -6.55 -12.85 2.86
N PRO A 130 -5.35 -12.26 2.90
CA PRO A 130 -4.18 -12.85 2.25
C PRO A 130 -3.82 -14.17 2.94
N SER A 131 -3.27 -15.11 2.18
CA SER A 131 -2.84 -16.41 2.72
C SER A 131 -1.64 -16.31 3.65
N GLN A 132 -0.83 -15.26 3.48
CA GLN A 132 0.35 -14.97 4.29
C GLN A 132 0.33 -13.51 4.75
N PRO A 133 0.79 -13.22 5.98
CA PRO A 133 0.94 -11.84 6.46
C PRO A 133 2.07 -11.13 5.67
N PRO A 134 2.28 -9.81 5.85
CA PRO A 134 3.36 -9.11 5.16
C PRO A 134 4.76 -9.55 5.66
N PRO A 135 5.83 -9.22 4.90
CA PRO A 135 7.20 -9.67 5.18
C PRO A 135 7.75 -9.49 6.61
N PRO A 136 7.38 -8.43 7.39
CA PRO A 136 7.83 -8.29 8.78
C PRO A 136 7.46 -9.48 9.69
N TYR A 137 6.47 -10.29 9.29
CA TYR A 137 6.00 -11.45 10.03
C TYR A 137 6.56 -12.77 9.50
N TRP A 138 7.51 -12.74 8.55
CA TRP A 138 8.13 -13.96 7.99
C TRP A 138 9.46 -14.31 8.65
N ASN A 139 9.96 -13.46 9.53
CA ASN A 139 11.26 -13.65 10.16
C ASN A 139 11.26 -14.81 11.17
N MET A 140 12.46 -15.21 11.59
CA MET A 140 12.63 -16.30 12.57
C MET A 140 11.91 -16.01 13.89
N CYS A 141 11.84 -14.75 14.31
CA CYS A 141 11.14 -14.35 15.55
C CYS A 141 9.64 -14.57 15.47
N ALA A 142 9.03 -14.54 14.28
CA ALA A 142 7.62 -14.83 14.09
C ALA A 142 7.27 -16.31 14.34
N ARG A 143 8.27 -17.21 14.36
CA ARG A 143 8.08 -18.65 14.63
C ARG A 143 7.97 -18.99 16.12
N SER A 144 8.14 -18.01 17.02
CA SER A 144 7.90 -18.19 18.45
C SER A 144 6.39 -18.09 18.79
N PRO A 145 5.95 -18.54 19.97
CA PRO A 145 4.56 -18.35 20.41
C PRO A 145 4.12 -16.87 20.38
N ASP A 146 4.99 -15.96 20.83
CA ASP A 146 4.73 -14.52 20.79
C ASP A 146 4.64 -14.00 19.35
N GLY A 147 5.49 -14.51 18.47
CA GLY A 147 5.47 -14.23 17.04
C GLY A 147 4.13 -14.60 16.40
N HIS A 148 3.64 -15.80 16.67
CA HIS A 148 2.31 -16.25 16.21
C HIS A 148 1.20 -15.38 16.80
N ALA A 149 1.27 -15.02 18.09
CA ALA A 149 0.27 -14.13 18.70
C ALA A 149 0.20 -12.78 17.99
N ARG A 150 1.34 -12.20 17.59
CA ARG A 150 1.38 -10.96 16.80
C ARG A 150 0.78 -11.11 15.41
N VAL A 151 1.05 -12.22 14.73
CA VAL A 151 0.44 -12.55 13.42
C VAL A 151 -1.07 -12.66 13.54
N GLU A 152 -1.58 -13.32 14.58
CA GLU A 152 -3.01 -13.42 14.84
C GLU A 152 -3.64 -12.05 15.11
N GLN A 153 -2.95 -11.18 15.86
CA GLN A 153 -3.39 -9.78 16.06
C GLN A 153 -3.44 -9.01 14.74
N TRP A 154 -2.45 -9.17 13.87
CA TRP A 154 -2.43 -8.58 12.54
C TRP A 154 -3.62 -9.07 11.69
N TYR A 155 -3.87 -10.38 11.62
CA TYR A 155 -5.03 -10.93 10.89
C TYR A 155 -6.36 -10.48 11.48
N ALA A 156 -6.47 -10.36 12.81
CA ALA A 156 -7.66 -9.83 13.46
C ALA A 156 -7.93 -8.37 13.04
N GLY A 157 -6.89 -7.54 13.00
CA GLY A 157 -6.96 -6.18 12.49
C GLY A 157 -7.37 -6.12 11.03
N TYR A 158 -6.78 -6.97 10.20
CA TYR A 158 -7.04 -7.04 8.76
C TYR A 158 -8.49 -7.43 8.45
N ARG A 159 -9.06 -8.41 9.17
CA ARG A 159 -10.48 -8.82 9.02
C ARG A 159 -11.44 -7.67 9.29
N VAL A 160 -11.27 -7.00 10.43
CA VAL A 160 -12.11 -5.84 10.78
C VAL A 160 -11.89 -4.69 9.78
N GLY A 161 -10.66 -4.50 9.32
CA GLY A 161 -10.30 -3.50 8.33
C GLY A 161 -10.98 -3.73 6.98
N ILE A 162 -11.07 -4.98 6.49
CA ILE A 162 -11.75 -5.32 5.23
C ILE A 162 -13.22 -4.87 5.27
N ASP A 163 -13.95 -5.24 6.32
CA ASP A 163 -15.39 -4.99 6.41
C ASP A 163 -15.68 -3.48 6.31
N LEU A 164 -14.88 -2.67 7.00
CA LEU A 164 -15.00 -1.21 6.95
C LEU A 164 -14.48 -0.65 5.60
N ALA A 165 -13.35 -1.14 5.10
CA ALA A 165 -12.76 -0.65 3.86
C ALA A 165 -13.68 -0.91 2.65
N LEU A 166 -14.35 -2.07 2.59
CA LEU A 166 -15.33 -2.38 1.55
C LEU A 166 -16.54 -1.45 1.62
N ALA A 167 -17.00 -1.07 2.82
CA ALA A 167 -18.06 -0.08 2.96
C ALA A 167 -17.65 1.32 2.46
N HIS A 168 -16.36 1.67 2.56
CA HIS A 168 -15.84 2.96 2.07
C HIS A 168 -15.52 2.97 0.57
N TYR A 169 -14.84 1.94 0.07
CA TYR A 169 -14.27 1.92 -1.29
C TYR A 169 -14.94 0.93 -2.24
N GLY A 170 -15.77 0.01 -1.74
CA GLY A 170 -16.32 -1.10 -2.52
C GLY A 170 -17.04 -0.67 -3.79
N ASP A 171 -17.81 0.42 -3.73
CA ASP A 171 -18.53 0.96 -4.89
C ASP A 171 -17.61 1.74 -5.84
N HIS A 172 -16.62 2.44 -5.31
CA HIS A 172 -15.66 3.22 -6.09
C HIS A 172 -14.72 2.34 -6.94
N ASN A 173 -14.43 1.13 -6.45
CA ASN A 173 -13.60 0.16 -7.17
C ASN A 173 -14.34 -0.62 -8.27
N ARG A 174 -15.68 -0.51 -8.34
CA ARG A 174 -16.50 -1.18 -9.34
C ARG A 174 -16.58 -0.34 -10.61
N VAL A 175 -15.49 -0.29 -11.35
CA VAL A 175 -15.53 0.24 -12.72
C VAL A 175 -16.20 -0.83 -13.59
N HIS A 176 -17.51 -0.68 -13.81
CA HIS A 176 -18.18 -1.43 -14.87
C HIS A 176 -17.55 -1.02 -16.20
N PRO A 177 -17.02 -1.96 -17.00
CA PRO A 177 -16.56 -1.62 -18.34
C PRO A 177 -17.76 -1.08 -19.13
N ALA A 178 -17.81 0.23 -19.30
CA ALA A 178 -18.87 0.89 -20.07
C ALA A 178 -18.84 0.34 -21.50
N GLY A 179 -19.92 -0.33 -21.91
CA GLY A 179 -20.08 -0.86 -23.27
C GLY A 179 -19.91 -2.37 -23.44
N MET A 180 -19.80 -3.16 -22.37
CA MET A 180 -19.91 -4.61 -22.44
C MET A 180 -21.23 -5.12 -21.84
N GLU A 181 -22.34 -4.48 -22.22
CA GLU A 181 -23.56 -5.27 -22.43
C GLU A 181 -23.29 -6.11 -23.69
N CYS A 182 -22.67 -7.29 -23.53
CA CYS A 182 -22.74 -8.27 -24.60
C CYS A 182 -24.24 -8.49 -24.85
N PRO A 183 -24.79 -8.18 -26.05
CA PRO A 183 -26.11 -8.67 -26.38
C PRO A 183 -26.02 -10.17 -26.17
N ALA A 184 -26.87 -10.71 -25.31
CA ALA A 184 -26.92 -12.11 -24.96
C ALA A 184 -27.15 -12.93 -26.23
N ALA A 185 -26.07 -13.25 -26.94
CA ALA A 185 -26.06 -14.27 -27.96
C ALA A 185 -26.14 -15.58 -27.20
N ASN A 186 -27.37 -15.97 -26.85
CA ASN A 186 -27.87 -17.34 -26.98
C ASN A 186 -26.87 -18.45 -26.65
N TYR A 187 -26.17 -18.37 -25.50
CA TYR A 187 -25.57 -19.56 -24.95
C TYR A 187 -26.71 -20.36 -24.33
N PRO A 188 -27.01 -21.58 -24.83
CA PRO A 188 -27.93 -22.45 -24.12
C PRO A 188 -27.40 -22.59 -22.70
N GLN A 189 -28.30 -22.38 -21.74
CA GLN A 189 -28.05 -22.58 -20.32
C GLN A 189 -27.54 -24.01 -20.13
N ILE A 190 -26.21 -24.19 -20.10
CA ILE A 190 -25.63 -25.40 -19.54
C ILE A 190 -25.89 -25.26 -18.05
N MET A 191 -26.89 -26.04 -17.63
CA MET A 191 -27.34 -26.19 -16.25
C MET A 191 -26.15 -26.26 -15.28
N PRO A 192 -26.30 -25.76 -14.05
CA PRO A 192 -25.36 -26.05 -13.00
C PRO A 192 -25.28 -27.58 -12.81
N THR A 193 -24.17 -28.17 -13.24
CA THR A 193 -23.77 -29.50 -12.81
C THR A 193 -23.60 -29.43 -11.30
N GLN A 194 -24.59 -30.01 -10.63
CA GLN A 194 -24.64 -30.53 -9.27
C GLN A 194 -23.55 -29.98 -8.34
N ILE A 195 -24.02 -29.17 -7.39
CA ILE A 195 -23.44 -28.97 -6.07
C ILE A 195 -22.86 -30.32 -5.62
N GLY A 196 -21.53 -30.39 -5.58
CA GLY A 196 -20.83 -31.48 -4.94
C GLY A 196 -21.41 -31.67 -3.55
N GLU A 197 -21.76 -32.91 -3.28
CA GLU A 197 -22.16 -33.48 -2.00
C GLU A 197 -21.46 -32.77 -0.83
N PRO A 198 -22.16 -32.44 0.26
CA PRO A 198 -21.51 -31.94 1.46
C PRO A 198 -20.44 -32.95 1.88
N ILE A 199 -19.18 -32.54 1.83
CA ILE A 199 -18.07 -33.28 2.41
C ILE A 199 -18.43 -33.43 3.89
N LEU A 200 -18.89 -34.62 4.26
CA LEU A 200 -19.02 -35.04 5.64
C LEU A 200 -17.68 -34.74 6.34
N PRO A 201 -17.69 -34.20 7.57
CA PRO A 201 -16.47 -34.01 8.32
C PRO A 201 -15.71 -35.32 8.30
N ALA A 202 -14.47 -35.27 7.78
CA ALA A 202 -13.58 -36.40 7.78
C ALA A 202 -13.58 -37.00 9.18
N GLU A 203 -13.89 -38.30 9.24
CA GLU A 203 -13.69 -39.12 10.42
C GLU A 203 -12.31 -38.77 11.00
N PRO A 204 -12.20 -38.52 12.33
CA PRO A 204 -10.92 -38.17 12.93
C PRO A 204 -9.93 -39.25 12.54
N THR A 205 -8.96 -38.88 11.70
CA THR A 205 -7.85 -39.75 11.36
C THR A 205 -7.30 -40.26 12.69
N PRO A 206 -7.26 -41.59 12.92
CA PRO A 206 -6.68 -42.11 14.15
C PRO A 206 -5.30 -41.49 14.28
N VAL A 207 -5.12 -40.73 15.37
CA VAL A 207 -3.87 -40.10 15.77
C VAL A 207 -2.80 -41.15 15.56
N ALA A 208 -1.94 -40.92 14.55
CA ALA A 208 -0.80 -41.77 14.31
C ALA A 208 0.00 -41.77 15.62
N GLN A 209 -0.04 -42.93 16.27
CA GLN A 209 0.61 -43.22 17.52
C GLN A 209 2.07 -42.83 17.42
N ASP A 210 2.53 -42.11 18.44
CA ASP A 210 3.89 -42.08 18.94
C ASP A 210 4.99 -42.02 17.88
N PHE A 211 5.22 -40.80 17.37
CA PHE A 211 6.57 -40.45 16.96
C PHE A 211 7.43 -40.47 18.23
N VAL A 212 8.03 -41.64 18.51
CA VAL A 212 9.13 -41.79 19.45
C VAL A 212 10.20 -40.81 19.00
N VAL A 213 10.25 -39.64 19.64
CA VAL A 213 11.39 -38.74 19.57
C VAL A 213 12.60 -39.58 19.97
N PRO A 214 13.61 -39.80 19.11
CA PRO A 214 14.85 -40.38 19.55
C PRO A 214 15.34 -39.51 20.69
N GLN A 215 15.44 -40.10 21.87
CA GLN A 215 15.95 -39.51 23.08
C GLN A 215 17.38 -39.05 22.77
N LEU A 216 17.50 -37.84 22.23
CA LEU A 216 18.76 -37.20 21.94
C LEU A 216 19.32 -36.82 23.30
N MET A 217 20.09 -37.77 23.82
CA MET A 217 20.98 -37.71 24.96
C MET A 217 21.12 -36.30 25.55
N GLU A 218 20.51 -36.11 26.71
CA GLU A 218 21.01 -35.19 27.72
C GLU A 218 22.45 -35.61 28.04
N GLN A 219 23.41 -35.06 27.29
CA GLN A 219 24.76 -34.95 27.79
C GLN A 219 24.81 -33.71 28.67
N GLU A 220 24.74 -33.94 29.98
CA GLU A 220 25.19 -32.99 30.99
C GLU A 220 26.56 -32.41 30.58
N PRO A 221 26.70 -31.08 30.44
CA PRO A 221 28.01 -30.46 30.48
C PRO A 221 28.54 -30.58 31.91
N LYS A 222 29.34 -31.61 32.16
CA LYS A 222 30.20 -31.71 33.34
C LYS A 222 31.08 -30.46 33.41
N GLY A 223 30.81 -29.64 34.42
CA GLY A 223 31.73 -28.76 35.11
C GLY A 223 32.78 -28.05 34.25
N VAL A 224 32.47 -26.83 33.82
CA VAL A 224 33.53 -25.84 33.57
C VAL A 224 33.57 -24.94 34.80
N ALA A 225 34.68 -25.05 35.51
CA ALA A 225 34.99 -24.40 36.75
C ALA A 225 34.75 -22.89 36.71
N SER A 226 34.21 -22.38 37.83
CA SER A 226 34.28 -20.99 38.25
C SER A 226 35.69 -20.44 38.05
N LEU A 227 35.91 -19.63 37.02
CA LEU A 227 37.05 -18.72 36.99
C LEU A 227 36.61 -17.38 37.54
N GLU A 228 36.65 -17.33 38.87
CA GLU A 228 36.72 -16.14 39.68
C GLU A 228 37.80 -15.21 39.12
N ARG A 229 37.42 -14.07 38.55
CA ARG A 229 38.36 -13.00 38.23
C ARG A 229 37.88 -11.70 38.86
N SER A 230 38.10 -11.65 40.17
CA SER A 230 38.37 -10.41 40.90
C SER A 230 39.38 -9.55 40.14
N ARG A 231 39.06 -8.28 39.90
CA ARG A 231 39.84 -7.13 40.40
C ARG A 231 39.15 -5.80 40.06
N PRO A 232 39.09 -4.87 41.01
CA PRO A 232 38.82 -3.46 40.75
C PRO A 232 40.14 -2.74 40.47
N ILE A 233 40.15 -1.74 39.58
CA ILE A 233 41.21 -0.74 39.54
C ILE A 233 40.57 0.63 39.32
N ARG A 234 40.68 1.44 40.39
CA ARG A 234 40.66 2.90 40.55
C ARG A 234 40.19 3.78 39.40
#